data_AF-A0A9P9RE57-F1
#
_entry.id   AF-A0A9P9RE57-F1
#
_cell.length_a   1.000
_cell.length_b   1.000
_cell.length_c   1.000
_cell.angle_alpha   90.00
_cell.angle_beta   90.00
_cell.angle_gamma   90.00
#
_symmetry.space_group_name_H-M   'P 1'
#
loop_
_entity.id
_entity.type
_entity.pdbx_description
1 polymer ?
#
loop_
_entity_poly.entity_id
_entity_poly.type
_entity_poly.pdbx_seq_one_letter_code
_entity_poly.pdbx_strand_id
1 'polypeptide(L)'
;MHGPSECMGNIIELCARELYPDPKINLGFIMCLTRDYEHIPDRSLIEDCALEHAIDFQKLNDCAVKEDGAHGLDLLRTSIQRTADVGCRAS
;
A
#
# COMPACT_ATOMS: atom_id res chain seq x y z
N MET A 1 -13.06 13.76 -0.40
CA MET A 1 -13.36 12.84 0.72
C MET A 1 -12.91 11.48 0.26
N HIS A 2 -11.99 10.84 0.97
CA HIS A 2 -11.44 9.56 0.57
C HIS A 2 -12.39 8.42 0.92
N GLY A 3 -12.49 7.43 0.05
CA GLY A 3 -13.40 6.29 0.17
C GLY A 3 -12.65 4.97 0.38
N PRO A 4 -13.32 3.82 0.17
CA PRO A 4 -12.70 2.50 0.25
C PRO A 4 -11.44 2.32 -0.63
N SER A 5 -11.32 3.11 -1.69
CA SER A 5 -10.15 3.17 -2.57
C SER A 5 -8.87 3.56 -1.83
N GLU A 6 -8.92 4.54 -0.92
CA GLU A 6 -7.74 4.94 -0.13
C GLU A 6 -7.30 3.83 0.81
N CYS A 7 -8.26 3.15 1.47
CA CYS A 7 -7.93 2.00 2.31
C CYS A 7 -7.22 0.90 1.51
N MET A 8 -7.67 0.63 0.28
CA MET A 8 -7.01 -0.33 -0.60
C MET A 8 -5.61 0.14 -1.00
N GLY A 9 -5.44 1.41 -1.34
CA GLY A 9 -4.13 2.02 -1.58
C GLY A 9 -3.17 1.83 -0.42
N ASN A 10 -3.59 2.18 0.80
CA ASN A 10 -2.80 2.01 2.02
C ASN A 10 -2.40 0.55 2.25
N ILE A 11 -3.29 -0.41 1.98
CA ILE A 11 -2.98 -1.84 2.08
C ILE A 11 -1.89 -2.23 1.08
N ILE A 12 -2.00 -1.77 -0.18
CA ILE A 12 -1.01 -2.04 -1.23
C ILE A 12 0.36 -1.46 -0.85
N GLU A 13 0.41 -0.22 -0.36
CA GLU A 13 1.65 0.41 0.11
C GLU A 13 2.28 -0.34 1.30
N LEU A 14 1.46 -0.80 2.26
CA LEU A 14 1.92 -1.58 3.40
C LEU A 14 2.46 -2.96 2.96
N CYS A 15 1.80 -3.62 2.02
CA CYS A 15 2.27 -4.87 1.42
C CYS A 15 3.60 -4.68 0.67
N ALA A 16 3.77 -3.58 -0.06
CA ALA A 16 5.04 -3.27 -0.71
C ALA A 16 6.17 -3.14 0.32
N ARG A 17 5.92 -2.47 1.45
CA ARG A 17 6.89 -2.32 2.54
C ARG A 17 7.23 -3.64 3.23
N GLU A 18 6.25 -4.53 3.41
CA GLU A 18 6.45 -5.84 4.04
C GLU A 18 7.29 -6.77 3.13
N LEU A 19 6.93 -6.85 1.85
CA LEU A 19 7.59 -7.74 0.88
C LEU A 19 8.95 -7.23 0.43
N TYR A 20 9.11 -5.90 0.34
CA TYR A 20 10.30 -5.22 -0.18
C TYR A 20 10.84 -4.21 0.84
N PRO A 21 11.53 -4.65 1.91
CA PRO A 21 11.97 -3.75 2.98
C PRO A 21 13.07 -2.76 2.56
N ASP A 22 13.68 -2.92 1.38
CA ASP A 22 14.61 -1.92 0.84
C ASP A 22 13.86 -0.61 0.54
N PRO A 23 14.17 0.50 1.23
CA PRO A 23 13.47 1.76 1.06
C PRO A 23 13.57 2.31 -0.37
N LYS A 24 14.62 1.98 -1.13
CA LYS A 24 14.70 2.44 -2.53
C LYS A 24 13.62 1.83 -3.40
N ILE A 25 13.24 0.57 -3.12
CA ILE A 25 12.21 -0.15 -3.85
C ILE A 25 10.84 0.29 -3.37
N ASN A 26 10.54 0.13 -2.07
CA ASN A 26 9.19 0.43 -1.57
C ASN A 26 8.85 1.92 -1.64
N LEU A 27 9.78 2.83 -1.32
CA LEU A 27 9.47 4.26 -1.41
C LEU A 27 9.40 4.70 -2.87
N GLY A 28 10.19 4.10 -3.77
CA GLY A 28 10.06 4.36 -5.21
C GLY A 28 8.63 4.06 -5.67
N PHE A 29 8.16 2.84 -5.39
CA PHE A 29 6.79 2.41 -5.71
C PHE A 29 5.71 3.30 -5.09
N ILE A 30 5.81 3.60 -3.78
CA ILE A 30 4.84 4.47 -3.08
C ILE A 30 4.82 5.87 -3.71
N MET A 31 5.99 6.43 -4.03
CA MET A 31 6.08 7.74 -4.66
C MET A 31 5.54 7.74 -6.10
N CYS A 32 5.68 6.64 -6.83
CA CYS A 32 5.04 6.46 -8.14
C CYS A 32 3.51 6.50 -8.01
N LEU A 33 2.93 5.69 -7.11
CA LEU A 33 1.48 5.71 -6.83
C LEU A 33 0.98 7.09 -6.39
N THR A 34 1.71 7.76 -5.50
CA THR A 34 1.33 9.05 -4.93
C THR A 34 1.25 10.16 -5.98
N ARG A 35 2.02 10.07 -7.08
CA ARG A 35 1.98 11.06 -8.17
C ARG A 35 0.64 11.04 -8.91
N ASP A 36 0.02 9.86 -9.01
CA ASP A 36 -1.24 9.64 -9.71
C ASP A 36 -2.34 9.13 -8.75
N TYR A 37 -2.34 9.64 -7.52
CA TYR A 37 -3.18 9.15 -6.41
C TYR A 37 -4.69 9.11 -6.70
N GLU A 38 -5.17 9.94 -7.63
CA GLU A 38 -6.59 9.98 -8.05
C GLU A 38 -7.02 8.67 -8.74
N HIS A 39 -6.07 7.91 -9.29
CA HIS A 39 -6.29 6.63 -9.97
C HIS A 39 -6.04 5.44 -9.05
N ILE A 40 -5.81 5.61 -7.75
CA ILE A 40 -5.68 4.47 -6.84
C ILE A 40 -7.10 3.92 -6.52
N PRO A 41 -7.35 2.59 -6.60
CA PRO A 41 -6.41 1.48 -6.78
C PRO A 41 -6.50 0.84 -8.18
N ASP A 42 -6.51 1.63 -9.24
CA ASP A 42 -6.56 1.12 -10.62
C ASP A 42 -5.40 0.17 -10.86
N ARG A 43 -5.75 -1.03 -11.35
CA ARG A 43 -4.79 -2.12 -11.54
C ARG A 43 -3.63 -1.74 -12.46
N SER A 44 -3.90 -1.00 -13.54
CA SER A 44 -2.86 -0.57 -14.48
C SER A 44 -1.81 0.32 -13.82
N LEU A 45 -2.24 1.28 -12.98
CA LEU A 45 -1.32 2.13 -12.22
C LEU A 45 -0.43 1.29 -11.29
N ILE A 46 -1.02 0.32 -10.58
CA ILE A 46 -0.28 -0.54 -9.65
C ILE A 46 0.71 -1.43 -10.39
N GLU A 47 0.32 -2.02 -11.53
CA GLU A 47 1.21 -2.85 -12.36
C GLU A 47 2.37 -2.03 -12.95
N ASP A 48 2.09 -0.84 -13.48
CA ASP A 48 3.11 0.05 -14.06
C ASP A 48 4.13 0.51 -13.01
N CYS A 49 3.66 0.98 -11.85
CA CYS A 49 4.53 1.38 -10.74
C CYS A 49 5.31 0.18 -10.17
N ALA A 50 4.71 -1.01 -10.10
CA ALA A 50 5.39 -2.20 -9.64
C ALA A 50 6.54 -2.59 -10.59
N LEU A 51 6.28 -2.54 -11.90
CA LEU A 51 7.28 -2.80 -12.94
C LEU A 51 8.45 -1.82 -12.88
N GLU A 52 8.18 -0.50 -12.75
CA GLU A 52 9.21 0.55 -12.66
C GLU A 52 10.18 0.32 -11.49
N HIS A 53 9.67 -0.21 -10.37
CA HIS A 53 10.43 -0.36 -9.14
C HIS A 53 10.81 -1.82 -8.80
N ALA A 54 10.70 -2.74 -9.76
CA ALA A 54 11.06 -4.15 -9.60
C ALA A 54 10.28 -4.87 -8.48
N ILE A 55 9.02 -4.48 -8.27
CA ILE A 55 8.05 -5.17 -7.43
C ILE A 55 7.32 -6.21 -8.28
N ASP A 56 7.19 -7.42 -7.73
CA ASP A 56 6.41 -8.50 -8.32
C ASP A 56 4.94 -8.24 -8.03
N PHE A 57 4.19 -7.83 -9.05
CA PHE A 57 2.77 -7.53 -8.94
C PHE A 57 1.96 -8.71 -8.38
N GLN A 58 2.32 -9.95 -8.72
CA GLN A 58 1.59 -11.12 -8.22
C GLN A 58 1.78 -11.25 -6.72
N LYS A 59 3.02 -11.13 -6.22
CA LYS A 59 3.28 -11.16 -4.77
C LYS A 59 2.59 -10.02 -4.03
N LEU A 60 2.56 -8.84 -4.63
CA LEU A 60 1.88 -7.68 -4.08
C LEU A 60 0.37 -7.92 -3.96
N ASN A 61 -0.26 -8.40 -5.03
CA ASN A 61 -1.67 -8.77 -5.05
C ASN A 61 -1.96 -9.89 -4.05
N ASP A 62 -1.13 -10.93 -4.02
CA ASP A 62 -1.27 -12.05 -3.09
C ASP A 62 -1.20 -11.57 -1.64
N CYS A 63 -0.31 -10.63 -1.29
CA CYS A 63 -0.28 -10.03 0.04
C CYS A 63 -1.59 -9.29 0.37
N ALA A 64 -2.11 -8.49 -0.57
CA ALA A 64 -3.31 -7.70 -0.35
C ALA A 64 -4.58 -8.55 -0.17
N VAL A 65 -4.66 -9.71 -0.84
CA VAL A 65 -5.83 -10.62 -0.79
C VAL A 65 -5.61 -11.86 0.08
N LYS A 66 -4.43 -12.02 0.68
CA LYS A 66 -4.09 -13.14 1.56
C LYS A 66 -5.12 -13.26 2.68
N GLU A 67 -5.54 -14.50 2.94
CA GLU A 67 -6.54 -14.81 3.98
C GLU A 67 -7.85 -14.02 3.77
N ASP A 68 -8.33 -13.93 2.53
CA ASP A 68 -9.52 -13.16 2.16
C ASP A 68 -9.39 -11.66 2.52
N GLY A 69 -8.16 -11.13 2.41
CA GLY A 69 -7.79 -9.75 2.74
C GLY A 69 -7.55 -9.49 4.24
N ALA A 70 -7.66 -10.50 5.10
CA ALA A 70 -7.44 -10.33 6.54
C ALA A 70 -6.01 -9.85 6.86
N HIS A 71 -5.01 -10.34 6.13
CA HIS A 71 -3.61 -9.94 6.31
C HIS A 71 -3.40 -8.46 5.99
N GLY A 72 -3.85 -7.99 4.83
CA GLY A 72 -3.77 -6.58 4.45
C GLY A 72 -4.53 -5.67 5.44
N LEU A 73 -5.70 -6.10 5.90
CA LEU A 73 -6.47 -5.37 6.90
C LEU A 73 -5.76 -5.29 8.27
N ASP A 74 -5.05 -6.34 8.68
CA ASP A 74 -4.26 -6.36 9.91
C ASP A 74 -3.07 -5.39 9.84
N LEU A 75 -2.36 -5.35 8.71
CA LEU A 75 -1.31 -4.36 8.46
C LEU A 75 -1.84 -2.93 8.59
N LEU A 76 -3.00 -2.66 7.98
CA LEU A 76 -3.64 -1.34 8.03
C LEU A 76 -4.03 -0.96 9.47
N ARG A 77 -4.67 -1.88 10.21
CA ARG A 77 -5.03 -1.67 11.62
C ARG A 77 -3.80 -1.39 12.48
N THR A 78 -2.73 -2.15 12.29
CA THR A 78 -1.45 -1.96 12.99
C THR A 78 -0.84 -0.58 12.67
N SER A 79 -0.89 -0.14 11.42
CA SER A 79 -0.43 1.19 11.01
C SER A 79 -1.21 2.32 11.71
N ILE A 80 -2.53 2.19 11.78
CA ILE A 80 -3.41 3.16 12.47
C ILE A 80 -3.11 3.20 13.97
N GLN A 81 -2.95 2.04 14.62
CA GLN A 81 -2.62 1.97 16.05
C GLN A 81 -1.30 2.67 16.36
N ARG A 82 -0.24 2.39 15.57
CA ARG A 82 1.06 3.06 15.72
C ARG A 82 0.95 4.58 15.59
N THR A 83 0.14 5.05 14.65
CA THR A 83 -0.11 6.47 14.40
C THR A 83 -0.82 7.12 15.60
N ALA A 84 -1.80 6.43 16.19
CA ALA A 84 -2.51 6.89 17.38
C ALA A 84 -1.62 6.92 18.64
N ASP A 85 -0.73 5.93 18.82
CA ASP A 85 0.16 5.81 19.97
C ASP A 85 1.17 6.96 20.08
N VAL A 86 1.60 7.50 18.93
CA VAL A 86 2.49 8.67 18.88
C VAL A 86 1.75 10.00 18.90
N GLY A 87 0.43 9.99 19.12
CA GLY A 87 -0.39 11.19 19.23
C GLY A 87 -0.66 11.91 17.90
N CYS A 88 -0.31 11.30 16.76
CA CYS A 88 -0.58 11.86 15.45
C CYS A 88 -2.03 11.50 15.05
N ARG A 89 -2.98 12.40 15.32
CA ARG A 89 -4.38 12.23 14.94
C ARG A 89 -4.73 13.22 13.84
N ALA A 90 -5.43 12.76 12.81
CA ALA A 90 -6.07 13.68 11.86
C ALA A 90 -7.02 14.60 12.64
N SER A 91 -6.90 15.91 12.40
CA SER A 91 -7.66 16.97 13.11
C SER A 91 -9.09 17.08 12.62
#